data_AF-A0A0S8IZ62-F1
#
_entry.id   AF-A0A0S8IZ62-F1
#
_cell.length_a   1.000
_cell.length_b   1.000
_cell.length_c   1.000
_cell.angle_alpha   90.00
_cell.angle_beta   90.00
_cell.angle_gamma   90.00
#
_symmetry.space_group_name_H-M   'P 1'
#
loop_
_entity.id
_entity.type
_entity.pdbx_description
1 polymer ?
#
loop_
_entity_poly.entity_id
_entity_poly.type
_entity_poly.pdbx_seq_one_letter_code
_entity_poly.pdbx_strand_id
1 'polypeptide(L)' 'MSNRPHQCINGTLSDEYSWWEYDAQGIPLARVCDKCRSEKLSGYRPEILSGYDQSDVDEPIEPDW' A
#
# COMPACT_ATOMS: atom_id res chain seq x y z
N MET A 1 8.37 6.23 -12.42
CA MET A 1 8.27 4.95 -13.14
C MET A 1 9.67 4.33 -13.21
N SER A 2 9.96 3.20 -12.53
CA SER A 2 11.34 2.66 -12.38
C SER A 2 11.45 1.17 -12.72
N ASN A 3 12.41 0.80 -13.58
CA ASN A 3 12.72 -0.58 -13.97
C ASN A 3 13.60 -1.33 -12.95
N ARG A 4 13.50 -1.00 -11.65
CA ARG A 4 14.23 -1.75 -10.61
C ARG A 4 13.44 -3.01 -10.27
N PRO A 5 14.12 -4.15 -10.06
CA PRO A 5 13.45 -5.39 -9.70
C PRO A 5 12.67 -5.23 -8.38
N HIS A 6 11.55 -5.93 -8.29
CA HIS A 6 10.68 -5.97 -7.12
C HIS A 6 10.27 -7.41 -6.81
N GLN A 7 9.88 -7.67 -5.57
CA GLN A 7 9.28 -8.93 -5.18
C GLN A 7 7.80 -8.94 -5.61
N CYS A 8 7.48 -9.78 -6.59
CA CYS A 8 6.16 -10.02 -7.15
C CYS A 8 5.38 -11.04 -6.29
N ILE A 9 4.26 -11.56 -6.84
CA ILE A 9 3.44 -12.59 -6.18
C ILE A 9 4.29 -13.82 -5.80
N ASN A 10 3.92 -14.50 -4.71
CA ASN A 10 4.60 -15.70 -4.19
C ASN A 10 6.12 -15.54 -3.93
N GLY A 11 6.59 -14.31 -3.70
CA GLY A 11 8.01 -14.06 -3.44
C GLY A 11 8.92 -14.13 -4.66
N THR A 12 8.36 -14.20 -5.87
CA THR A 12 9.14 -14.24 -7.11
C THR A 12 9.75 -12.86 -7.40
N LEU A 13 11.04 -12.78 -7.70
CA LEU A 13 11.66 -11.53 -8.15
C LEU A 13 11.24 -11.25 -9.60
N SER A 14 10.79 -10.03 -9.88
CA SER A 14 10.42 -9.58 -11.22
C SER A 14 11.10 -8.26 -11.55
N ASP A 15 11.65 -8.18 -12.75
CA ASP A 15 12.26 -7.03 -13.40
C ASP A 15 11.27 -6.21 -14.24
N GLU A 16 9.99 -6.59 -14.23
CA GLU A 16 8.92 -5.83 -14.85
C GLU A 16 8.80 -4.42 -14.26
N TYR A 17 8.22 -3.56 -15.07
CA TYR A 17 7.90 -2.20 -14.67
C TYR A 17 7.13 -2.18 -13.34
N SER A 18 7.63 -1.40 -12.37
CA SER A 18 7.02 -1.32 -11.05
C SER A 18 6.92 0.11 -10.52
N TRP A 19 5.91 0.33 -9.67
CA TRP A 19 5.63 1.60 -8.99
C TRP A 19 5.20 1.36 -7.55
N TRP A 20 5.25 2.42 -6.74
CA TRP A 20 4.62 2.44 -5.42
C TRP A 20 3.14 2.70 -5.60
N GLU A 21 2.31 1.82 -5.05
CA GLU A 21 0.91 2.15 -4.77
C GLU A 21 0.83 2.85 -3.42
N TYR A 22 -0.16 3.74 -3.33
CA TYR A 22 -0.41 4.56 -2.16
C TYR A 22 -1.83 4.33 -1.68
N ASP A 23 -2.07 4.61 -0.40
CA ASP A 23 -3.42 4.69 0.13
C ASP A 23 -4.12 5.99 -0.30
N ALA A 24 -5.37 6.15 0.15
CA ALA A 24 -6.18 7.31 -0.12
C ALA A 24 -5.63 8.63 0.47
N GLN A 25 -4.71 8.55 1.44
CA GLN A 25 -4.02 9.71 2.03
C GLN A 25 -2.64 9.97 1.40
N GLY A 26 -2.22 9.17 0.41
CA GLY A 26 -0.94 9.30 -0.26
C GLY A 26 0.24 8.66 0.49
N ILE A 27 -0.01 7.75 1.45
CA ILE A 27 1.02 7.01 2.18
C ILE A 27 1.43 5.79 1.35
N PRO A 28 2.74 5.53 1.14
CA PRO A 28 3.20 4.37 0.39
C PRO A 28 2.78 3.04 1.04
N LEU A 29 2.11 2.17 0.28
CA LEU A 29 1.68 0.84 0.74
C LEU A 29 2.67 -0.25 0.32
N ALA A 30 2.76 -0.49 -0.99
CA ALA A 30 3.56 -1.58 -1.53
C ALA A 30 4.06 -1.24 -2.93
N ARG A 31 5.21 -1.83 -3.28
CA ARG A 31 5.72 -1.80 -4.66
C ARG A 31 5.04 -2.88 -5.49
N VAL A 32 4.38 -2.49 -6.57
CA VAL A 32 3.56 -3.37 -7.43
C VAL A 32 3.96 -3.26 -8.90
N CYS A 33 3.46 -4.19 -9.70
CA CYS A 33 3.43 -4.16 -11.16
C CYS A 33 2.02 -4.53 -11.64
N ASP A 34 1.76 -4.47 -12.95
CA ASP A 34 0.44 -4.82 -13.53
C ASP A 34 -0.03 -6.24 -13.16
N LYS A 35 0.91 -7.17 -12.93
CA LYS A 35 0.61 -8.57 -12.60
C LYS A 35 0.21 -8.76 -11.13
N CYS A 36 0.86 -8.05 -10.20
CA CYS A 36 0.70 -8.28 -8.76
C CYS A 36 -0.14 -7.23 -8.03
N ARG A 37 -0.49 -6.11 -8.70
CA ARG A 37 -1.24 -5.01 -8.09
C ARG A 37 -2.50 -5.50 -7.37
N SER A 38 -3.39 -6.21 -8.06
CA SER A 38 -4.67 -6.63 -7.48
C SER A 38 -4.49 -7.57 -6.29
N GLU A 39 -3.59 -8.55 -6.40
CA GLU A 39 -3.35 -9.53 -5.33
C GLU A 39 -2.77 -8.84 -4.09
N LYS A 40 -1.75 -8.00 -4.27
CA LYS A 40 -1.15 -7.25 -3.16
C LYS A 40 -2.15 -6.29 -2.50
N LEU A 41 -2.93 -5.57 -3.30
CA LEU A 41 -3.92 -4.63 -2.77
C LEU A 41 -5.09 -5.34 -2.08
N SER A 42 -5.41 -6.58 -2.45
CA SER A 42 -6.47 -7.36 -1.78
C SER A 42 -6.15 -7.73 -0.32
N GLY A 43 -4.87 -7.65 0.09
CA GLY A 43 -4.46 -7.84 1.47
C GLY A 43 -4.74 -6.64 2.39
N TYR A 44 -5.07 -5.48 1.81
CA TYR A 44 -5.41 -4.28 2.57
C TYR A 44 -6.91 -4.15 2.77
N ARG A 45 -7.33 -3.44 3.82
CA ARG A 45 -8.74 -3.08 4.00
C ARG A 45 -9.17 -2.16 2.83
N PRO A 46 -10.34 -2.39 2.20
CA PRO A 46 -10.78 -1.57 1.07
C PRO A 46 -10.84 -0.07 1.37
N GLU A 47 -11.21 0.31 2.60
CA GLU A 47 -11.28 1.70 3.07
C GLU A 47 -9.95 2.46 2.98
N ILE A 48 -8.80 1.78 3.14
CA ILE A 48 -7.48 2.38 2.98
C ILE A 48 -7.29 2.88 1.54
N LEU A 49 -7.92 2.23 0.56
CA LEU A 49 -7.79 2.59 -0.85
C LEU A 49 -8.88 3.57 -1.32
N SER A 50 -10.04 3.59 -0.67
CA SER A 50 -11.18 4.43 -1.06
C SER A 50 -11.30 5.74 -0.26
N GLY A 51 -10.64 5.84 0.90
CA GLY A 51 -10.73 7.00 1.79
C GLY A 51 -10.98 6.58 3.22
N TYR A 52 -10.15 7.10 4.14
CA TYR A 52 -10.32 7.03 5.59
C TYR A 52 -9.80 8.35 6.18
N ASP A 53 -10.29 8.70 7.37
CA ASP A 53 -9.79 9.87 8.11
C ASP A 53 -9.23 9.45 9.47
N GLN A 54 -8.26 10.21 10.00
CA GLN A 54 -7.74 9.93 11.35
C GLN A 54 -8.79 10.20 12.44
N SER A 55 -9.88 10.91 12.13
CA SER A 55 -11.06 11.04 12.99
C SER A 55 -11.83 9.75 13.18
N ASP A 56 -11.60 8.70 12.38
CA ASP A 56 -12.23 7.38 12.57
C ASP A 56 -11.68 6.64 13.81
N VAL A 57 -10.65 7.19 14.46
CA VAL A 57 -10.06 6.67 15.69
C VAL A 57 -10.52 7.53 16.87
N ASP A 58 -11.53 7.06 17.60
CA ASP A 58 -12.03 7.67 18.85
C ASP A 58 -11.05 7.53 20.04
N GLU A 59 -9.80 7.14 19.80
CA GLU A 59 -8.83 6.90 20.87
C GLU A 59 -8.23 8.24 21.33
N PRO A 60 -8.41 8.63 22.61
CA PRO A 60 -7.82 9.85 23.12
C PRO A 60 -6.30 9.77 23.02
N ILE A 61 -5.66 10.85 22.53
CA ILE A 61 -4.20 10.98 22.56
C ILE A 61 -3.76 10.82 24.02
N GLU A 62 -2.84 9.89 24.30
CA GLU A 62 -2.27 9.76 25.64
C GLU A 62 -1.60 11.09 26.04
N PRO A 63 -1.79 11.56 27.28
CA PRO A 63 -1.17 12.80 27.72
C PRO A 63 0.37 12.72 27.63
N ASP A 64 0.98 13.82 27.21
CA ASP A 64 2.42 14.08 27.37
C ASP A 64 2.77 13.99 28.86
N TRP A 65 3.73 13.12 29.22
CA TRP A 65 4.15 12.82 30.59
C TRP A 65 5.30 13.73 31.05
#